data_AF-A0A950X007-F1
#
_entry.id   AF-A0A950X007-F1
#
_cell.length_a   1.000
_cell.length_b   1.000
_cell.length_c   1.000
_cell.angle_alpha   90.00
_cell.angle_beta   90.00
_cell.angle_gamma   90.00
#
_symmetry.space_group_name_H-M   'P 1'
#
loop_
_entity.id
_entity.type
_entity.pdbx_description
1 polymer ?
#
loop_
_entity_poly.entity_id
_entity_poly.type
_entity_poly.pdbx_seq_one_letter_code
_entity_poly.pdbx_strand_id
1 'polypeptide(L)'
;MKTSAPDSRLLVWAVLPPVLVERIRRHYNLLYGNGFSASQAFAQFLSEFTSNTEFRGRIEAKARELQPIIFDSADPSWGLWPIDPEECAGIGFLLGMSLEESLNECLAAMPESKLARLEQEVSDSGKSLEEIFIEKLIESKSAAADPADRWKLGD
;
A
#
# COMPACT_ATOMS: atom_id res chain seq x y z
N MET A 1 9.85 33.06 -11.71
CA MET A 1 10.43 31.77 -11.26
C MET A 1 9.27 30.81 -11.08
N LYS A 2 9.18 29.75 -11.90
CA LYS A 2 8.20 28.68 -11.67
C LYS A 2 8.73 27.85 -10.50
N THR A 3 8.00 27.84 -9.39
CA THR A 3 8.20 26.87 -8.32
C THR A 3 7.87 25.50 -8.90
N SER A 4 8.89 24.73 -9.25
CA SER A 4 8.75 23.32 -9.54
C SER A 4 8.17 22.67 -8.28
N ALA A 5 6.94 22.16 -8.39
CA ALA A 5 6.40 21.29 -7.37
C ALA A 5 7.39 20.13 -7.17
N PRO A 6 7.65 19.68 -5.93
CA PRO A 6 8.40 18.46 -5.76
C PRO A 6 7.63 17.36 -6.48
N ASP A 7 8.28 16.68 -7.43
CA ASP A 7 7.83 15.44 -8.06
C ASP A 7 7.53 14.43 -6.94
N SER A 8 6.35 14.52 -6.34
CA SER A 8 5.88 13.66 -5.28
C SER A 8 5.14 12.50 -5.92
N ARG A 9 5.83 11.80 -6.82
CA ARG A 9 5.46 10.45 -7.18
C ARG A 9 6.25 9.53 -6.26
N LEU A 10 5.71 9.28 -5.06
CA LEU A 10 5.95 7.98 -4.45
C LEU A 10 5.27 6.99 -5.39
N LEU A 11 6.08 6.44 -6.30
CA LEU A 11 5.62 5.66 -7.47
C LEU A 11 5.30 4.21 -7.11
N VAL A 12 5.19 3.88 -5.81
CA VAL A 12 4.73 2.60 -5.29
C VAL A 12 4.04 2.83 -3.95
N TRP A 13 2.75 2.46 -3.88
CA TRP A 13 1.97 2.55 -2.66
C TRP A 13 2.17 1.29 -1.80
N ALA A 14 2.67 1.45 -0.59
CA ALA A 14 2.80 0.32 0.31
C ALA A 14 1.40 -0.17 0.75
N VAL A 15 1.04 -1.40 0.40
CA VAL A 15 -0.26 -2.01 0.71
C VAL A 15 -0.14 -2.81 1.99
N LEU A 16 -0.61 -2.25 3.11
CA LEU A 16 -0.50 -2.86 4.44
C LEU A 16 -1.57 -2.32 5.41
N PRO A 17 -1.83 -3.02 6.52
CA PRO A 17 -2.78 -2.55 7.54
C PRO A 17 -2.42 -1.16 8.10
N PRO A 18 -3.39 -0.26 8.36
CA PRO A 18 -3.11 1.08 8.90
C PRO A 18 -2.31 1.09 10.22
N VAL A 19 -2.50 0.08 11.07
CA VAL A 19 -1.73 -0.06 12.33
C VAL A 19 -0.24 -0.24 12.09
N LEU A 20 0.15 -0.87 10.98
CA LEU A 20 1.54 -1.09 10.62
C LEU A 20 2.17 0.17 10.01
N VAL A 21 1.39 0.96 9.27
CA VAL A 21 1.82 2.29 8.79
C VAL A 21 2.28 3.16 9.95
N GLU A 22 1.49 3.21 11.03
CA GLU A 22 1.83 3.99 12.22
C GLU A 22 3.05 3.42 12.95
N ARG A 23 3.21 2.10 12.99
CA ARG A 23 4.40 1.46 13.57
C ARG A 23 5.67 1.81 12.80
N ILE A 24 5.63 1.76 11.47
CA ILE A 24 6.74 2.14 10.58
C ILE A 24 7.07 3.62 10.78
N ARG A 25 6.07 4.49 10.79
CA ARG A 25 6.26 5.92 11.03
C ARG A 25 6.98 6.19 12.36
N ARG A 26 6.60 5.51 13.44
CA ARG A 26 7.26 5.64 14.75
C ARG A 26 8.71 5.17 14.73
N HIS A 27 8.98 4.05 14.05
CA HIS A 27 10.33 3.52 13.91
C HIS A 27 11.27 4.52 13.21
N TYR A 28 10.88 5.07 12.06
CA TYR A 28 11.69 6.05 11.35
C TYR A 28 11.82 7.39 12.09
N ASN A 29 10.79 7.81 12.86
CA ASN A 29 10.93 8.96 13.76
C ASN A 29 11.99 8.73 14.85
N LEU A 30 12.11 7.51 15.38
CA LEU A 30 13.13 7.20 16.40
C LEU A 30 14.54 7.19 15.81
N LEU A 31 14.71 6.71 14.58
CA LEU A 31 16.01 6.63 13.91
C LEU A 31 16.51 7.99 13.39
N TYR A 32 15.61 8.81 12.84
CA TYR A 32 15.98 10.02 12.08
C TYR A 32 15.52 11.33 12.73
N GLY A 33 14.81 11.27 13.86
CA GLY A 33 14.37 12.43 14.62
C GLY A 33 12.88 12.75 14.51
N ASN A 34 12.39 13.59 15.43
CA ASN A 34 10.97 13.98 15.51
C ASN A 34 10.53 14.78 14.26
N GLY A 35 9.39 14.39 13.68
CA GLY A 35 8.74 15.15 12.59
C GLY A 35 8.57 14.36 11.29
N PHE A 36 8.95 13.08 11.26
CA PHE A 36 8.75 12.20 10.11
C PHE A 36 7.27 11.86 9.92
N SER A 37 6.72 12.28 8.78
CA SER A 37 5.43 11.79 8.28
C SER A 37 5.55 10.32 7.85
N ALA A 38 4.40 9.64 7.66
CA ALA A 38 4.39 8.29 7.11
C ALA A 38 5.01 8.26 5.69
N SER A 39 4.70 9.26 4.85
CA SER A 39 5.27 9.39 3.51
C SER A 39 6.79 9.54 3.52
N GLN A 40 7.35 10.31 4.47
CA GLN A 40 8.80 10.43 4.65
C GLN A 40 9.41 9.11 5.09
N ALA A 41 8.75 8.37 6.00
CA ALA A 41 9.22 7.04 6.43
C ALA A 41 9.32 6.06 5.26
N PHE A 42 8.30 6.00 4.39
CA PHE A 42 8.34 5.16 3.20
C PHE A 42 9.34 5.63 2.14
N ALA A 43 9.53 6.95 1.99
CA ALA A 43 10.57 7.48 1.09
C ALA A 43 11.98 7.08 1.56
N GLN A 44 12.22 7.14 2.87
CA GLN A 44 13.49 6.72 3.47
C GLN A 44 13.71 5.21 3.31
N PHE A 45 12.69 4.40 3.63
CA PHE A 45 12.71 2.96 3.36
C PHE A 45 13.05 2.65 1.91
N LEU A 46 12.39 3.31 0.95
CA LEU A 46 12.61 3.08 -0.48
C LEU A 46 14.03 3.46 -0.91
N SER A 47 14.56 4.55 -0.37
CA SER A 47 15.94 4.96 -0.61
C SER A 47 16.93 3.88 -0.14
N GLU A 48 16.74 3.34 1.07
CA GLU A 48 17.57 2.26 1.61
C GLU A 48 17.42 0.96 0.83
N PHE A 49 16.18 0.56 0.53
CA PHE A 49 15.87 -0.63 -0.27
C PHE A 49 16.50 -0.60 -1.67
N THR A 50 16.57 0.58 -2.28
CA THR A 50 17.14 0.73 -3.62
C THR A 50 18.68 0.78 -3.59
N SER A 51 19.25 1.43 -2.58
CA SER A 51 20.70 1.72 -2.52
C SER A 51 21.53 0.69 -1.75
N ASN A 52 20.92 -0.08 -0.85
CA ASN A 52 21.60 -1.05 0.00
C ASN A 52 21.21 -2.50 -0.36
N THR A 53 22.10 -3.19 -1.06
CA THR A 53 21.90 -4.58 -1.52
C THR A 53 21.70 -5.58 -0.38
N GLU A 54 22.39 -5.41 0.75
CA GLU A 54 22.26 -6.31 1.91
C GLU A 54 20.89 -6.14 2.56
N PHE A 55 20.48 -4.88 2.78
CA PHE A 55 19.16 -4.54 3.30
C PHE A 55 18.06 -5.09 2.38
N ARG A 56 18.14 -4.85 1.07
CA ARG A 56 17.22 -5.41 0.08
C ARG A 56 17.16 -6.93 0.15
N GLY A 57 18.31 -7.60 0.20
CA GLY A 57 18.39 -9.06 0.27
C GLY A 57 17.70 -9.65 1.50
N ARG A 58 17.84 -8.99 2.66
CA ARG A 58 17.11 -9.37 3.90
C ARG A 58 15.60 -9.26 3.71
N ILE A 59 15.12 -8.13 3.17
CA ILE A 59 13.69 -7.89 2.95
C ILE A 59 13.11 -8.90 1.95
N GLU A 60 13.77 -9.12 0.82
CA GLU A 60 13.32 -10.10 -0.20
C GLU A 60 13.32 -11.53 0.31
N ALA A 61 14.29 -11.91 1.16
CA ALA A 61 14.30 -13.22 1.81
C ALA A 61 13.08 -13.38 2.73
N LYS A 62 12.80 -12.37 3.55
CA LYS A 62 11.64 -12.37 4.47
C LYS A 62 10.31 -12.37 3.71
N ALA A 63 10.21 -11.60 2.62
CA ALA A 63 9.00 -11.57 1.80
C ALA A 63 8.71 -12.93 1.16
N ARG A 64 9.74 -13.64 0.68
CA ARG A 64 9.59 -15.01 0.16
C ARG A 64 9.17 -16.01 1.24
N GLU A 65 9.72 -15.90 2.45
CA GLU A 65 9.32 -16.72 3.59
C GLU A 65 7.84 -16.53 3.94
N LEU A 66 7.36 -15.29 3.91
CA LEU A 66 6.01 -14.93 4.34
C LEU A 66 4.98 -14.93 3.20
N GLN A 67 5.41 -15.09 1.95
CA GLN A 67 4.54 -15.17 0.77
C GLN A 67 3.33 -16.11 0.97
N PRO A 68 3.48 -17.38 1.42
CA PRO A 68 2.35 -18.29 1.57
C PRO A 68 1.38 -17.92 2.72
N ILE A 69 1.72 -16.93 3.56
CA ILE A 69 0.94 -16.56 4.75
C ILE A 69 0.27 -15.19 4.58
N ILE A 70 1.01 -14.17 4.16
CA ILE A 70 0.49 -12.80 4.02
C ILE A 70 -0.26 -12.60 2.69
N PHE A 71 0.09 -13.39 1.67
CA PHE A 71 -0.49 -13.31 0.32
C PHE A 71 -1.47 -14.47 0.05
N ASP A 72 -1.96 -15.15 1.09
CA ASP A 72 -3.02 -16.14 0.94
C ASP A 72 -4.32 -15.42 0.51
N SER A 73 -4.78 -15.70 -0.70
CA SER A 73 -6.00 -15.13 -1.26
C SER A 73 -7.26 -15.76 -0.67
N ALA A 74 -7.14 -16.90 0.02
CA ALA A 74 -8.24 -17.55 0.74
C ALA A 74 -8.43 -17.01 2.16
N ASP A 75 -7.47 -16.25 2.70
CA ASP A 75 -7.59 -15.59 4.01
C ASP A 75 -8.11 -14.14 3.83
N PRO A 76 -9.35 -13.83 4.24
CA PRO A 76 -9.90 -12.48 4.15
C PRO A 76 -9.25 -11.51 5.15
N SER A 77 -8.46 -12.00 6.10
CA SER A 77 -7.74 -11.20 7.08
C SER A 77 -6.39 -10.73 6.54
N TRP A 78 -5.75 -9.79 7.24
CA TRP A 78 -4.40 -9.35 6.92
C TRP A 78 -3.31 -10.41 7.14
N GLY A 79 -3.65 -11.59 7.67
CA GLY A 79 -2.69 -12.63 8.03
C GLY A 79 -1.75 -12.20 9.16
N LEU A 80 -0.64 -12.93 9.31
CA LEU A 80 0.39 -12.65 10.31
C LEU A 80 1.53 -11.83 9.71
N TRP A 81 1.65 -10.57 10.15
CA TRP A 81 2.72 -9.67 9.75
C TRP A 81 3.95 -9.80 10.67
N PRO A 82 5.17 -9.53 10.16
CA PRO A 82 6.36 -9.54 10.99
C PRO A 82 6.32 -8.46 12.07
N ILE A 83 7.16 -8.61 13.10
CA ILE A 83 7.28 -7.64 14.19
C ILE A 83 8.14 -6.46 13.74
N ASP A 84 9.17 -6.73 12.95
CA ASP A 84 10.11 -5.74 12.47
C ASP A 84 9.43 -4.70 11.56
N PRO A 85 9.56 -3.40 11.85
CA PRO A 85 8.93 -2.34 11.06
C PRO A 85 9.46 -2.27 9.61
N GLU A 86 10.75 -2.50 9.39
CA GLU A 86 11.33 -2.42 8.05
C GLU A 86 10.89 -3.62 7.19
N GLU A 87 10.79 -4.81 7.78
CA GLU A 87 10.19 -5.99 7.14
C GLU A 87 8.74 -5.71 6.73
N CYS A 88 7.96 -5.02 7.56
CA CYS A 88 6.59 -4.64 7.20
C CYS A 88 6.52 -3.61 6.09
N ALA A 89 7.40 -2.60 6.13
CA ALA A 89 7.49 -1.63 5.06
C ALA A 89 7.84 -2.32 3.73
N GLY A 90 8.79 -3.26 3.76
CA GLY A 90 9.21 -4.02 2.58
C GLY A 90 8.14 -4.94 2.02
N ILE A 91 7.44 -5.68 2.87
CA ILE A 91 6.35 -6.56 2.41
C ILE A 91 5.20 -5.73 1.82
N GLY A 92 4.82 -4.65 2.50
CA GLY A 92 3.79 -3.75 1.99
C GLY A 92 4.18 -3.08 0.67
N PHE A 93 5.45 -2.72 0.53
CA PHE A 93 6.01 -2.18 -0.71
C PHE A 93 5.95 -3.21 -1.86
N LEU A 94 6.37 -4.45 -1.61
CA LEU A 94 6.33 -5.53 -2.60
C LEU A 94 4.89 -5.87 -3.02
N LEU A 95 3.94 -5.86 -2.07
CA LEU A 95 2.51 -5.96 -2.37
C LEU A 95 2.03 -4.84 -3.29
N GLY A 96 2.46 -3.60 -3.02
CA GLY A 96 2.20 -2.45 -3.86
C GLY A 96 2.66 -2.64 -5.30
N MET A 97 3.90 -3.07 -5.48
CA MET A 97 4.46 -3.34 -6.81
C MET A 97 3.67 -4.40 -7.58
N SER A 98 3.37 -5.53 -6.93
CA SER A 98 2.57 -6.60 -7.56
C SER A 98 1.15 -6.12 -7.92
N LEU A 99 0.58 -5.24 -7.10
CA LEU A 99 -0.74 -4.67 -7.36
C LEU A 99 -0.68 -3.68 -8.52
N GLU A 100 0.31 -2.80 -8.61
CA GLU A 100 0.45 -1.85 -9.73
C GLU A 100 0.51 -2.55 -11.10
N GLU A 101 1.21 -3.68 -11.19
CA GLU A 101 1.26 -4.50 -12.40
C GLU A 101 -0.12 -5.03 -12.79
N SER A 102 -0.97 -5.34 -11.80
CA SER A 102 -2.30 -5.94 -11.99
C SER A 102 -3.44 -4.91 -12.00
N LEU A 103 -3.19 -3.67 -11.57
CA LEU A 103 -4.22 -2.69 -11.24
C LEU A 103 -4.99 -2.24 -12.49
N ASN A 104 -4.28 -2.06 -13.60
CA ASN A 104 -4.91 -1.71 -14.88
C ASN A 104 -5.88 -2.80 -15.35
N GLU A 105 -5.53 -4.07 -15.15
CA GLU A 105 -6.40 -5.20 -15.50
C GLU A 105 -7.61 -5.26 -14.56
N CYS A 106 -7.43 -5.01 -13.26
CA CYS A 106 -8.51 -4.92 -12.29
C CYS A 106 -9.49 -3.77 -12.60
N LEU A 107 -8.98 -2.60 -12.96
CA LEU A 107 -9.80 -1.45 -13.34
C LEU A 107 -10.55 -1.72 -14.66
N ALA A 108 -9.89 -2.31 -15.65
CA ALA A 108 -10.51 -2.65 -16.93
C ALA A 108 -11.61 -3.71 -16.82
N ALA A 109 -11.48 -4.64 -15.87
CA ALA A 109 -12.48 -5.67 -15.60
C ALA A 109 -13.65 -5.17 -14.72
N MET A 110 -13.59 -3.93 -14.23
CA MET A 110 -14.60 -3.40 -13.33
C MET A 110 -15.89 -3.04 -14.08
N PRO A 111 -17.08 -3.33 -13.52
CA PRO A 111 -18.34 -2.86 -14.08
C PRO A 111 -18.37 -1.33 -14.22
N GLU A 112 -18.88 -0.84 -15.34
CA GLU A 112 -18.93 0.61 -15.68
C GLU A 112 -19.59 1.46 -14.59
N SER A 113 -20.65 0.94 -13.96
CA SER A 113 -21.33 1.62 -12.85
C SER A 113 -20.47 1.78 -11.60
N LYS A 114 -19.51 0.89 -11.36
CA LYS A 114 -18.55 0.99 -10.25
C LYS A 114 -17.38 1.90 -10.62
N LEU A 115 -16.92 1.83 -11.87
CA LEU A 115 -15.89 2.73 -12.38
C LEU A 115 -16.36 4.20 -12.30
N ALA A 116 -17.58 4.51 -12.73
CA ALA A 116 -18.16 5.85 -12.64
C ALA A 116 -18.25 6.37 -11.19
N ARG A 117 -18.51 5.50 -10.21
CA ARG A 117 -18.49 5.87 -8.78
C ARG A 117 -17.07 6.21 -8.32
N LEU A 118 -16.07 5.43 -8.73
CA LEU A 118 -14.67 5.72 -8.41
C LEU A 118 -14.20 7.03 -9.04
N GLU A 119 -14.58 7.29 -10.30
CA GLU A 119 -14.25 8.55 -10.98
C GLU A 119 -14.89 9.77 -10.30
N GLN A 120 -16.10 9.63 -9.75
CA GLN A 120 -16.72 10.67 -8.94
C GLN A 120 -15.92 10.92 -7.65
N GLU A 121 -15.49 9.87 -6.94
CA GLU A 121 -14.67 10.00 -5.74
C GLU A 121 -13.28 10.61 -6.04
N VAL A 122 -12.70 10.30 -7.21
CA VAL A 122 -11.48 10.95 -7.74
C VAL A 122 -11.71 12.44 -7.88
N SER A 123 -12.81 12.83 -8.52
CA SER A 123 -13.18 14.24 -8.71
C SER A 123 -13.37 14.97 -7.38
N ASP A 124 -13.96 14.31 -6.37
CA ASP A 124 -14.30 14.94 -5.09
C ASP A 124 -13.11 15.04 -4.13
N SER A 125 -12.16 14.10 -4.20
CA SER A 125 -11.02 14.01 -3.28
C SER A 125 -9.71 14.59 -3.82
N GLY A 126 -9.60 14.77 -5.14
CA GLY A 126 -8.37 15.20 -5.80
C GLY A 126 -7.25 14.13 -5.79
N LYS A 127 -7.57 12.89 -5.40
CA LYS A 127 -6.69 11.72 -5.46
C LYS A 127 -6.74 11.05 -6.82
N SER A 128 -5.72 10.29 -7.18
CA SER A 128 -5.71 9.45 -8.36
C SER A 128 -6.65 8.25 -8.21
N LEU A 129 -7.07 7.65 -9.33
CA LEU A 129 -7.94 6.48 -9.33
C LEU A 129 -7.28 5.28 -8.63
N GLU A 130 -5.97 5.15 -8.81
CA GLU A 130 -5.12 4.13 -8.18
C GLU A 130 -5.06 4.33 -6.66
N GLU A 131 -4.90 5.56 -6.18
CA GLU A 131 -4.91 5.88 -4.74
C GLU A 131 -6.22 5.45 -4.10
N ILE A 132 -7.36 5.80 -4.70
CA ILE A 132 -8.69 5.46 -4.18
C ILE A 132 -8.92 3.94 -4.22
N PHE A 133 -8.50 3.28 -5.30
CA PHE A 133 -8.65 1.83 -5.43
C PHE A 133 -7.87 1.09 -4.33
N ILE A 134 -6.62 1.49 -4.08
CA ILE A 134 -5.78 0.89 -3.04
C ILE A 134 -6.34 1.14 -1.64
N GLU A 135 -6.81 2.37 -1.36
CA GLU A 135 -7.46 2.69 -0.08
C GLU A 135 -8.68 1.79 0.17
N LYS A 136 -9.54 1.63 -0.82
CA LYS A 136 -10.72 0.76 -0.70
C LYS A 136 -10.35 -0.71 -0.52
N LEU A 137 -9.29 -1.18 -1.18
CA LEU A 137 -8.78 -2.54 -1.01
C LEU A 137 -8.29 -2.76 0.43
N ILE A 138 -7.52 -1.81 0.97
CA ILE A 138 -7.03 -1.84 2.35
C ILE A 138 -8.20 -1.83 3.34
N GLU A 139 -9.19 -0.97 3.13
CA GLU A 139 -10.37 -0.89 3.99
C GLU A 139 -11.18 -2.19 3.98
N SER A 140 -11.38 -2.80 2.81
CA SER A 140 -12.17 -4.03 2.71
C SER A 140 -11.48 -5.18 3.44
N LYS A 141 -10.17 -5.36 3.22
CA LYS A 141 -9.39 -6.39 3.90
C LYS A 141 -9.31 -6.14 5.40
N SER A 142 -9.26 -4.87 5.83
CA SER A 142 -9.30 -4.49 7.25
C SER A 142 -10.65 -4.77 7.92
N ALA A 143 -11.75 -4.76 7.16
CA ALA A 143 -13.07 -5.06 7.67
C ALA A 143 -13.39 -6.56 7.70
N ALA A 144 -12.47 -7.42 7.24
CA ALA A 144 -12.73 -8.84 6.92
C ALA A 144 -14.00 -9.02 6.05
N ALA A 145 -14.30 -8.00 5.24
CA ALA A 145 -15.41 -8.01 4.30
C ALA A 145 -14.85 -8.40 2.93
N ASP A 146 -15.53 -9.31 2.24
CA ASP A 146 -15.24 -9.53 0.82
C ASP A 146 -15.35 -8.16 0.11
N PRO A 147 -14.31 -7.73 -0.63
CA PRO A 147 -14.38 -6.51 -1.46
C PRO A 147 -15.61 -6.47 -2.34
N ALA A 148 -16.14 -7.61 -2.77
CA ALA A 148 -17.38 -7.72 -3.54
C ALA A 148 -18.66 -7.48 -2.71
N ASP A 149 -18.66 -7.78 -1.41
CA ASP A 149 -19.84 -7.70 -0.54
C ASP A 149 -20.25 -6.27 -0.17
N ARG A 150 -19.30 -5.33 -0.11
CA ARG A 150 -19.62 -3.90 0.09
C ARG A 150 -20.44 -3.29 -1.05
N TRP A 151 -20.46 -3.94 -2.22
CA TRP A 151 -21.18 -3.45 -3.40
C TRP A 151 -22.50 -4.17 -3.65
N LYS A 152 -22.94 -5.02 -2.72
CA LYS A 152 -24.25 -5.71 -2.77
C LYS A 152 -25.41 -4.89 -2.18
N LEU A 153 -25.16 -3.65 -1.74
CA LEU A 153 -26.23 -2.78 -1.25
C LEU A 153 -26.61 -1.73 -2.30
N GLY A 154 -27.71 -2.00 -2.98
CA GLY A 154 -28.41 -1.06 -3.86
C GLY A 154 -29.00 -1.71 -5.12
N ASP A 155 -29.90 -2.68 -4.93
CA ASP A 155 -31.08 -2.83 -5.80
C ASP A 155 -32.24 -2.07 -5.15
#